data_AF-A0A350YLP3-F1
#
_entry.id   AF-A0A350YLP3-F1
#
_cell.length_a   1.000
_cell.length_b   1.000
_cell.length_c   1.000
_cell.angle_alpha   90.00
_cell.angle_beta   90.00
_cell.angle_gamma   90.00
#
_symmetry.space_group_name_H-M   'P 1'
#
loop_
_entity.id
_entity.type
_entity.pdbx_description
1 polymer ?
#
loop_
_entity_poly.entity_id
_entity_poly.type
_entity_poly.pdbx_seq_one_letter_code
_entity_poly.pdbx_strand_id
1 'polypeptide(L)'
;MTSIKTYIDRNRDRFLEELFELIRIPSVSAKQENKPDMIRAAEFLKDSLEKAASLFRDYFLSIAPRGVKVKVEYLHGGEAYVSPLDTPEYQAAALAMEESFHKKPIPVRSGGSIPIV
;
A
#
# COMPACT_ATOMS: atom_id res chain seq x y z
N MET A 1 7.15 19.69 25.24
CA MET A 1 6.83 18.80 24.10
C MET A 1 5.36 18.97 23.77
N THR A 2 5.03 19.33 22.54
CA THR A 2 3.63 19.31 22.07
C THR A 2 3.15 17.87 22.14
N SER A 3 2.03 17.62 22.83
CA SER A 3 1.49 16.25 22.89
C SER A 3 1.08 15.80 21.48
N ILE A 4 1.17 14.49 21.20
CA ILE A 4 0.74 13.95 19.90
C ILE A 4 -0.73 14.29 19.60
N LYS A 5 -1.58 14.34 20.64
CA LYS A 5 -2.98 14.77 20.53
C LYS A 5 -3.08 16.19 19.99
N THR A 6 -2.30 17.12 20.54
CA THR A 6 -2.28 18.51 20.08
C THR A 6 -1.80 18.65 18.64
N TYR A 7 -0.84 17.83 18.20
CA TYR A 7 -0.43 17.83 16.79
C TYR A 7 -1.54 17.29 15.88
N ILE A 8 -2.23 16.22 16.30
CA ILE A 8 -3.36 15.66 15.57
C ILE A 8 -4.48 16.68 15.43
N ASP A 9 -4.88 17.33 16.53
CA ASP A 9 -5.95 18.32 16.53
C ASP A 9 -5.63 19.50 15.62
N ARG A 10 -4.38 19.99 15.63
CA ARG A 10 -3.92 21.11 14.78
C ARG A 10 -3.87 20.76 13.28
N ASN A 11 -3.70 19.49 12.94
CA ASN A 11 -3.56 19.02 11.55
C ASN A 11 -4.81 18.27 11.06
N ARG A 12 -5.89 18.27 11.85
CA ARG A 12 -7.09 17.47 11.59
C ARG A 12 -7.63 17.66 10.17
N ASP A 13 -7.77 18.90 9.73
CA ASP A 13 -8.34 19.20 8.40
C ASP A 13 -7.46 18.66 7.27
N ARG A 14 -6.14 18.76 7.41
CA ARG A 14 -5.19 18.17 6.45
C ARG A 14 -5.32 16.64 6.40
N PHE A 15 -5.41 15.98 7.55
CA PHE A 15 -5.56 14.52 7.59
C PHE A 15 -6.89 14.04 7.02
N LEU A 16 -7.96 14.80 7.26
CA LEU A 16 -9.25 14.51 6.66
C LEU A 16 -9.19 14.68 5.14
N GLU A 17 -8.55 15.73 4.64
CA GLU A 17 -8.43 15.91 3.19
C GLU A 17 -7.57 14.81 2.54
N GLU A 18 -6.43 14.44 3.13
CA GLU A 18 -5.60 13.31 2.66
C GLU A 18 -6.40 11.99 2.64
N LEU A 19 -7.22 11.74 3.67
CA LEU A 19 -8.14 10.59 3.69
C LEU A 19 -9.20 10.70 2.59
N PHE A 20 -9.78 11.87 2.40
CA PHE A 20 -10.82 12.11 1.39
C PHE A 20 -10.28 11.96 -0.03
N GLU A 21 -9.06 12.43 -0.31
CA GLU A 21 -8.36 12.21 -1.57
C GLU A 21 -8.24 10.70 -1.87
N LEU A 22 -7.81 9.91 -0.89
CA LEU A 22 -7.69 8.45 -1.06
C LEU A 22 -9.04 7.77 -1.30
N ILE A 23 -10.06 8.02 -0.46
CA ILE A 23 -11.34 7.31 -0.57
C ILE A 23 -12.20 7.78 -1.76
N ARG A 24 -11.90 8.95 -2.35
CA ARG A 24 -12.53 9.40 -3.61
C ARG A 24 -12.08 8.58 -4.80
N ILE A 25 -10.98 7.85 -4.72
CA ILE A 25 -10.54 6.92 -5.76
C ILE A 25 -11.45 5.70 -5.73
N PRO A 26 -12.23 5.40 -6.79
CA PRO A 26 -13.16 4.28 -6.79
C PRO A 26 -12.43 2.96 -7.07
N SER A 27 -11.47 2.60 -6.21
CA SER A 27 -10.63 1.40 -6.34
C SER A 27 -11.37 0.12 -5.89
N VAL A 28 -12.41 -0.27 -6.62
CA VAL A 28 -13.24 -1.47 -6.33
C VAL A 28 -12.65 -2.70 -7.03
N SER A 29 -12.01 -3.59 -6.28
CA SER A 29 -11.27 -4.74 -6.85
C SER A 29 -12.13 -5.81 -7.54
N ALA A 30 -13.41 -5.91 -7.16
CA ALA A 30 -14.35 -6.88 -7.74
C ALA A 30 -14.82 -6.50 -9.16
N LYS A 31 -14.58 -5.27 -9.60
CA LYS A 31 -14.98 -4.73 -10.90
C LYS A 31 -13.74 -4.56 -11.79
N GLN A 32 -13.72 -5.24 -12.94
CA GLN A 32 -12.53 -5.28 -13.78
C GLN A 32 -12.23 -3.90 -14.41
N GLU A 33 -13.27 -3.12 -14.69
CA GLU A 33 -13.20 -1.76 -15.20
C GLU A 33 -12.49 -0.78 -14.24
N ASN A 34 -12.50 -1.06 -12.93
CA ASN A 34 -11.83 -0.24 -11.91
C ASN A 34 -10.33 -0.54 -11.79
N LYS A 35 -9.74 -1.35 -12.67
CA LYS A 35 -8.29 -1.63 -12.69
C LYS A 35 -7.43 -0.35 -12.69
N PRO A 36 -7.73 0.71 -13.47
CA PRO A 36 -6.94 1.95 -13.42
C PRO A 36 -7.05 2.67 -12.07
N ASP A 37 -8.22 2.67 -11.43
CA ASP A 37 -8.43 3.28 -10.11
C ASP A 37 -7.68 2.50 -9.01
N MET A 38 -7.64 1.17 -9.11
CA MET A 38 -6.83 0.34 -8.20
C MET A 38 -5.35 0.71 -8.25
N ILE A 39 -4.80 0.94 -9.45
CA ILE A 39 -3.40 1.36 -9.62
C ILE A 39 -3.21 2.75 -9.00
N ARG A 40 -4.11 3.69 -9.29
CA ARG A 40 -4.05 5.06 -8.74
C ARG A 40 -4.06 5.08 -7.21
N ALA A 41 -4.91 4.27 -6.57
CA ALA A 41 -4.94 4.17 -5.11
C ALA A 41 -3.64 3.57 -4.53
N ALA A 42 -3.06 2.57 -5.21
CA ALA A 42 -1.78 2.00 -4.82
C ALA A 42 -0.63 3.01 -4.95
N GLU A 43 -0.60 3.78 -6.05
CA GLU A 43 0.37 4.85 -6.26
C GLU A 43 0.25 5.96 -5.20
N PHE A 44 -0.98 6.40 -4.90
CA PHE A 44 -1.22 7.39 -3.84
C PHE A 44 -0.65 6.94 -2.48
N LEU A 45 -0.88 5.68 -2.11
CA LEU A 45 -0.36 5.11 -0.87
C LEU A 45 1.16 4.99 -0.88
N LYS A 46 1.74 4.54 -2.00
CA LYS A 46 3.18 4.46 -2.19
C LYS A 46 3.83 5.83 -1.98
N ASP A 47 3.33 6.86 -2.67
CA ASP A 47 3.87 8.22 -2.60
C ASP A 47 3.77 8.80 -1.18
N SER A 48 2.65 8.52 -0.49
CA SER A 48 2.45 8.94 0.91
C SER A 48 3.48 8.30 1.85
N LEU A 49 3.79 7.02 1.65
CA LEU A 49 4.77 6.28 2.46
C LEU A 49 6.21 6.73 2.14
N GLU A 50 6.55 6.93 0.88
CA GLU A 50 7.86 7.47 0.46
C GLU A 50 8.10 8.87 1.04
N LYS A 51 7.07 9.73 1.04
CA LYS A 51 7.12 11.04 1.70
C LYS A 51 7.39 10.92 3.19
N ALA A 52 6.68 10.03 3.88
CA ALA A 52 6.89 9.82 5.32
C ALA A 52 8.32 9.32 5.63
N ALA A 53 8.83 8.40 4.82
CA ALA A 53 10.18 7.88 5.00
C ALA A 53 11.28 8.90 4.65
N SER A 54 11.07 9.81 3.69
CA SER A 54 11.94 10.97 3.46
C SER A 54 11.97 11.90 4.67
N LEU A 55 10.79 12.26 5.22
CA LEU A 55 10.68 13.11 6.40
C LEU A 55 11.39 12.51 7.61
N PHE A 56 11.25 11.19 7.81
CA PHE A 56 11.97 10.45 8.84
C PHE A 56 13.49 10.56 8.63
N ARG A 57 13.97 10.24 7.42
CA ARG A 57 15.39 10.30 7.09
C ARG A 57 15.96 11.68 7.36
N ASP A 58 15.33 12.73 6.85
CA ASP A 58 15.82 14.09 6.95
C ASP A 58 15.85 14.57 8.40
N TYR A 59 14.81 14.25 9.18
CA TYR A 59 14.78 14.55 10.61
C TYR A 59 15.90 13.84 11.37
N PHE A 60 16.10 12.54 11.16
CA PHE A 60 17.13 11.77 11.84
C PHE A 60 18.55 12.22 11.49
N LEU A 61 18.78 12.62 10.23
CA LEU A 61 20.06 13.21 9.83
C LEU A 61 20.27 14.58 10.48
N SER A 62 19.21 15.40 10.63
CA SER A 62 19.31 16.74 11.21
C SER A 62 19.67 16.75 12.70
N ILE A 63 19.32 15.68 13.44
CA ILE A 63 19.57 15.57 14.88
C ILE A 63 20.85 14.79 15.21
N ALA A 64 21.63 14.38 14.21
CA ALA A 64 22.85 13.59 14.40
C ALA A 64 23.89 14.37 15.25
N PRO A 65 24.32 13.84 16.41
CA PRO A 65 25.32 14.51 17.24
C PRO A 65 26.68 14.64 16.56
N ARG A 66 27.47 15.64 16.98
CA ARG A 66 28.83 15.83 16.50
C ARG A 66 29.66 14.57 16.80
N GLY A 67 30.20 13.94 15.76
CA GLY A 67 30.99 12.70 15.85
C GLY A 67 30.23 11.40 15.55
N VAL A 68 28.91 11.46 15.32
CA VAL A 68 28.10 10.28 14.94
C VAL A 68 27.83 10.28 13.43
N LYS A 69 28.04 9.13 12.78
CA LYS A 69 27.65 8.90 11.38
C LYS A 69 26.35 8.09 11.34
N VAL A 70 25.28 8.71 10.87
CA VAL A 70 23.97 8.05 10.70
C VAL A 70 23.82 7.59 9.25
N LYS A 71 23.31 6.36 9.06
CA LYS A 71 22.94 5.80 7.76
C LYS A 71 21.47 5.39 7.84
N VAL A 72 20.66 5.85 6.89
CA VAL A 72 19.24 5.50 6.77
C VAL A 72 19.04 4.82 5.43
N GLU A 73 18.46 3.62 5.44
CA GLU A 73 18.22 2.80 4.26
C GLU A 73 16.77 2.34 4.21
N TYR A 74 16.21 2.30 2.99
CA TYR A 74 14.93 1.65 2.75
C TYR A 74 15.15 0.14 2.72
N LEU A 75 14.42 -0.59 3.56
CA LEU A 75 14.60 -2.04 3.74
C LEU A 75 13.70 -2.86 2.82
N HIS A 76 12.38 -2.72 2.97
CA HIS A 76 11.41 -3.58 2.29
C HIS A 76 10.59 -2.78 1.29
N GLY A 77 10.54 -3.28 0.06
CA GLY A 77 9.62 -2.86 -0.99
C GLY A 77 9.41 -4.04 -1.95
N GLY A 78 8.18 -4.26 -2.38
CA GLY A 78 7.84 -5.29 -3.34
C GLY A 78 7.02 -4.68 -4.46
N GLU A 79 7.30 -5.07 -5.70
CA GLU A 79 6.47 -4.66 -6.84
C GLU A 79 5.08 -5.29 -6.72
N ALA A 80 4.07 -4.54 -7.16
CA ALA A 80 2.73 -5.09 -7.29
C ALA A 80 2.73 -6.20 -8.34
N TYR A 81 2.09 -7.33 -8.02
CA TYR A 81 1.93 -8.43 -8.96
C TYR A 81 0.44 -8.68 -9.25
N VAL A 82 0.13 -8.94 -10.52
CA VAL A 82 -1.18 -9.39 -10.97
C VAL A 82 -1.00 -10.73 -11.66
N SER A 83 -1.54 -11.79 -11.06
CA SER A 83 -1.53 -13.12 -11.65
C SER A 83 -2.39 -13.16 -12.93
N PRO A 84 -1.86 -13.62 -14.07
CA PRO A 84 -2.65 -13.88 -15.27
C PRO A 84 -3.69 -14.98 -15.00
N LEU A 85 -4.89 -14.82 -15.55
CA LEU A 85 -6.00 -15.75 -15.32
C LEU A 85 -6.12 -16.83 -16.40
N ASP A 86 -5.39 -16.67 -17.50
CA ASP A 86 -5.40 -17.50 -18.70
C ASP A 86 -4.31 -18.58 -18.70
N THR A 87 -3.48 -18.64 -17.66
CA THR A 87 -2.42 -19.64 -17.57
C THR A 87 -2.97 -21.01 -17.15
N PRO A 88 -2.36 -22.12 -17.61
CA PRO A 88 -2.75 -23.46 -17.19
C PRO A 88 -2.74 -23.65 -15.67
N GLU A 89 -1.79 -23.04 -14.96
CA GLU A 89 -1.65 -23.14 -13.51
C GLU A 89 -2.83 -22.47 -12.79
N TYR A 90 -3.25 -21.28 -13.24
CA TYR A 90 -4.40 -20.59 -12.67
C TYR A 90 -5.69 -21.38 -12.92
N GLN A 91 -5.88 -21.88 -14.14
CA GLN A 91 -7.06 -22.68 -14.50
C GLN A 91 -7.14 -23.97 -13.68
N ALA A 92 -6.02 -24.67 -13.49
CA ALA A 92 -5.96 -25.87 -12.65
C ALA A 92 -6.31 -25.56 -11.19
N ALA A 93 -5.79 -24.47 -10.62
CA ALA A 93 -6.12 -24.05 -9.26
C ALA A 93 -7.61 -23.66 -9.12
N ALA A 94 -8.18 -22.96 -10.10
CA ALA A 94 -9.60 -22.61 -10.11
C ALA A 94 -10.50 -23.85 -10.16
N LEU A 95 -10.15 -24.84 -11.00
CA LEU A 95 -10.87 -26.12 -11.06
C LEU A 95 -10.82 -26.88 -9.74
N ALA A 96 -9.65 -26.97 -9.11
CA ALA A 96 -9.49 -27.65 -7.82
C ALA A 96 -10.33 -26.98 -6.71
N MET A 97 -10.42 -25.65 -6.70
CA MET A 97 -11.28 -24.90 -5.77
C MET A 97 -12.77 -25.16 -6.05
N GLU A 98 -13.19 -25.17 -7.31
CA GLU A 98 -14.59 -25.45 -7.69
C GLU A 98 -15.00 -26.88 -7.32
N GLU A 99 -14.12 -27.85 -7.54
CA GLU A 99 -14.35 -29.25 -7.15
C GLU A 99 -14.48 -29.38 -5.61
N SER A 100 -13.60 -28.72 -4.86
CA SER A 100 -13.57 -28.83 -3.40
C SER A 100 -14.75 -28.13 -2.71
N PHE A 101 -15.18 -26.98 -3.23
CA PHE A 101 -16.17 -26.13 -2.57
C PHE A 101 -17.53 -26.09 -3.29
N HIS A 102 -17.67 -26.78 -4.43
CA HIS A 102 -18.88 -26.83 -5.26
C HIS A 102 -19.42 -25.45 -5.66
N LYS A 103 -18.50 -24.48 -5.78
CA LYS A 103 -18.78 -23.09 -6.15
C LYS A 103 -17.65 -22.58 -7.03
N LYS A 104 -18.01 -21.95 -8.14
CA LYS A 104 -17.05 -21.30 -9.03
C LYS A 104 -16.30 -20.18 -8.28
N PRO A 105 -14.96 -20.23 -8.17
CA PRO A 105 -14.19 -19.18 -7.52
C PRO A 105 -14.22 -17.89 -8.36
N ILE A 106 -14.17 -16.76 -7.68
CA ILE A 106 -14.01 -15.45 -8.31
C ILE A 106 -12.57 -14.95 -8.14
N PRO A 107 -11.96 -14.37 -9.18
CA PRO A 107 -10.65 -13.75 -9.04
C PRO A 107 -10.75 -12.54 -8.11
N VAL A 108 -9.90 -12.49 -7.09
CA VAL A 108 -9.83 -11.40 -6.12
C VAL A 108 -8.43 -10.83 -6.12
N ARG A 109 -8.33 -9.50 -6.00
CA ARG A 109 -7.07 -8.81 -5.70
C ARG A 109 -7.06 -8.41 -4.24
N SER A 110 -5.90 -8.55 -3.59
CA SER A 110 -5.69 -8.14 -2.20
C SER A 110 -4.63 -7.04 -2.14
N GLY A 111 -4.72 -6.17 -1.12
CA GLY A 111 -3.73 -5.13 -0.83
C GLY A 111 -2.64 -5.56 0.15
N GLY A 112 -2.69 -6.80 0.66
CA GLY A 112 -1.64 -7.33 1.54
C GLY A 112 -0.34 -7.60 0.77
N SER A 113 0.79 -7.30 1.40
CA SER A 113 2.12 -7.65 0.88
C SER A 113 2.94 -8.27 2.00
N ILE A 114 3.43 -9.50 1.77
CA ILE A 114 4.52 -10.09 2.55
C ILE A 114 5.71 -10.07 1.60
N PRO A 115 6.65 -9.12 1.74
CA PRO A 115 7.82 -9.08 0.88
C PRO A 115 8.61 -10.38 1.04
N ILE A 116 8.95 -11.03 -0.07
CA ILE A 116 9.93 -12.11 -0.08
C ILE A 116 11.30 -11.44 0.09
N VAL A 117 11.93 -11.67 1.24
CA VAL A 117 13.30 -11.24 1.57
C VAL A 117 14.31 -12.31 1.23
#